data_AF-R1BAM1-F1
#
_entry.id   AF-R1BAM1-F1
#
_cell.length_a   1.000
_cell.length_b   1.000
_cell.length_c   1.000
_cell.angle_alpha   90.00
_cell.angle_beta   90.00
_cell.angle_gamma   90.00
#
_symmetry.space_group_name_H-M   'P 1'
#
loop_
_entity.id
_entity.type
_entity.pdbx_description
1 polymer ?
#
loop_
_entity_poly.entity_id
_entity_poly.type
_entity_poly.pdbx_seq_one_letter_code
_entity_poly.pdbx_strand_id
1 'polypeptide(L)'
;ARAAALDAKPHVQAWNNGSRDAVSSVLRSFGTVRSLVVGAYAEASDDLHQLFDCVVESASKQHWRRIGARSAKEARSYFATTLRRAWGVHFAREFARHRIRRVAEPRWEMAVRDFGQKVDVCRRIKEVLKNYEEGSLLKEMVQNADDAGASVFDVLLDLRTHGSSELALPGTAAFQGPALVTHNDAVFADSDLESIQQIGGSQKAGSRSTKTGRFGVGFCSCYHATDLPSFLSRDFLVVLDPHCAH
;
A
#
# COMPACT_ATOMS: atom_id res chain seq x y z
N ALA A 1 26.78 12.76 26.67
CA ALA A 1 25.63 12.96 27.58
C ALA A 1 25.30 11.71 28.42
N ARG A 2 24.89 10.58 27.82
CA ARG A 2 24.52 9.36 28.57
C ARG A 2 25.65 8.71 29.38
N ALA A 3 26.88 8.67 28.84
CA ALA A 3 28.04 8.10 29.54
C ALA A 3 28.39 8.87 30.83
N ALA A 4 28.46 10.21 30.75
CA ALA A 4 28.67 11.06 31.93
C ALA A 4 27.55 10.92 32.98
N ALA A 5 26.30 10.73 32.54
CA ALA A 5 25.18 10.46 33.45
C ALA A 5 25.26 9.07 34.11
N LEU A 6 25.86 8.08 33.44
CA LEU A 6 26.17 6.76 34.00
C LEU A 6 27.32 6.84 35.00
N ASP A 7 28.40 7.57 34.66
CA ASP A 7 29.51 7.83 35.59
C ASP A 7 29.01 8.48 36.88
N ALA A 8 28.05 9.40 36.82
CA ALA A 8 27.50 10.07 37.99
C ALA A 8 26.63 9.16 38.91
N LYS A 9 26.31 7.92 38.51
CA LYS A 9 25.44 7.05 39.33
C LYS A 9 26.19 6.55 40.58
N PRO A 10 25.58 6.58 41.78
CA PRO A 10 26.23 6.18 43.02
C PRO A 10 26.81 4.75 42.99
N HIS A 11 26.10 3.82 42.38
CA HIS A 11 26.55 2.43 42.26
C HIS A 11 27.69 2.24 41.25
N VAL A 12 27.96 3.22 40.38
CA VAL A 12 29.14 3.20 39.49
C VAL A 12 30.32 3.82 40.23
N GLN A 13 30.10 4.95 40.90
CA GLN A 13 31.12 5.61 41.72
C GLN A 13 31.67 4.72 42.85
N ALA A 14 30.83 3.85 43.43
CA ALA A 14 31.25 2.88 44.44
C ALA A 14 32.37 1.91 43.97
N TRP A 15 32.51 1.71 42.65
CA TRP A 15 33.51 0.80 42.06
C TRP A 15 34.64 1.53 41.33
N ASN A 16 34.55 2.85 41.19
CA ASN A 16 35.48 3.61 40.36
C ASN A 16 36.79 4.00 41.06
N ASN A 17 37.02 3.58 42.32
CA ASN A 17 38.25 3.83 43.09
C ASN A 17 38.75 5.30 43.01
N GLY A 18 37.83 6.26 43.08
CA GLY A 18 38.12 7.69 42.99
C GLY A 18 38.10 8.29 41.57
N SER A 19 38.02 7.48 40.51
CA SER A 19 37.81 7.97 39.15
C SER A 19 36.37 8.48 38.95
N ARG A 20 36.23 9.66 38.35
CA ARG A 20 34.92 10.27 38.05
C ARG A 20 34.46 10.01 36.61
N ASP A 21 35.25 9.29 35.82
CA ASP A 21 35.04 9.12 34.39
C ASP A 21 35.32 7.69 33.90
N ALA A 22 35.33 6.69 34.78
CA ALA A 22 35.70 5.32 34.43
C ALA A 22 34.93 4.75 33.23
N VAL A 23 33.63 5.03 33.10
CA VAL A 23 32.81 4.59 31.96
C VAL A 23 33.11 5.43 30.72
N SER A 24 33.14 6.76 30.85
CA SER A 24 33.42 7.65 29.73
C SER A 24 34.85 7.49 29.17
N SER A 25 35.83 7.20 30.03
CA SER A 25 37.23 6.94 29.67
C SER A 25 37.36 5.66 28.84
N VAL A 26 36.73 4.57 29.29
CA VAL A 26 36.68 3.32 28.52
C VAL A 26 35.94 3.52 27.20
N LEU A 27 34.82 4.26 27.18
CA LEU A 27 34.09 4.52 25.95
C LEU A 27 34.89 5.36 24.94
N ARG A 28 35.72 6.30 25.42
CA ARG A 28 36.64 7.08 24.58
C ARG A 28 37.85 6.29 24.10
N SER A 29 38.20 5.19 24.78
CA SER A 29 39.28 4.29 24.36
C SER A 29 38.90 3.48 23.12
N PHE A 30 37.61 3.23 22.92
CA PHE A 30 37.13 2.69 21.65
C PHE A 30 37.24 3.79 20.60
N GLY A 31 37.86 3.47 19.45
CA GLY A 31 37.95 4.38 18.31
C GLY A 31 36.58 4.66 17.68
N THR A 32 36.53 4.89 16.36
CA THR A 32 35.27 5.16 15.67
C THR A 32 34.28 4.01 15.85
N VAL A 33 33.26 4.19 16.71
CA VAL A 33 32.18 3.22 16.90
C VAL A 33 31.27 3.27 15.68
N ARG A 34 31.29 2.22 14.87
CA ARG A 34 30.33 2.03 13.78
C ARG A 34 29.07 1.36 14.32
N SER A 35 27.91 1.96 14.02
CA SER A 35 26.63 1.38 14.43
C SER A 35 26.24 0.26 13.47
N LEU A 36 25.99 -0.93 13.99
CA LEU A 36 25.39 -2.01 13.23
C LEU A 36 23.88 -1.77 13.16
N VAL A 37 23.34 -1.61 11.96
CA VAL A 37 21.94 -1.27 11.74
C VAL A 37 21.22 -2.46 11.11
N VAL A 38 20.01 -2.73 11.59
CA VAL A 38 19.08 -3.70 10.97
C VAL A 38 17.81 -2.94 10.62
N GLY A 39 17.34 -3.09 9.39
CA GLY A 39 16.10 -2.49 8.88
C GLY A 39 14.87 -3.37 9.09
N ALA A 40 13.70 -2.81 8.84
CA ALA A 40 12.41 -3.49 9.08
C ALA A 40 12.17 -4.66 8.11
N TYR A 41 12.83 -4.67 6.95
CA TYR A 41 12.66 -5.67 5.89
C TYR A 41 13.86 -6.59 5.76
N ALA A 42 14.53 -6.90 6.88
CA ALA A 42 15.76 -7.70 6.93
C ALA A 42 16.97 -7.06 6.22
N GLU A 43 16.92 -5.75 5.99
CA GLU A 43 18.08 -4.96 5.57
C GLU A 43 19.10 -4.91 6.71
N ALA A 44 20.39 -4.83 6.39
CA ALA A 44 21.45 -4.72 7.37
C ALA A 44 22.56 -3.81 6.85
N SER A 45 23.25 -3.13 7.76
CA SER A 45 24.45 -2.35 7.43
C SER A 45 25.55 -3.27 6.87
N ASP A 46 26.38 -2.77 5.95
CA ASP A 46 27.48 -3.52 5.34
C ASP A 46 28.42 -4.15 6.37
N ASP A 47 28.74 -3.44 7.46
CA ASP A 47 29.58 -3.97 8.54
C ASP A 47 28.95 -5.20 9.23
N LEU A 48 27.61 -5.29 9.29
CA LEU A 48 26.90 -6.43 9.84
C LEU A 48 26.92 -7.62 8.86
N HIS A 49 26.88 -7.36 7.56
CA HIS A 49 27.09 -8.36 6.53
C HIS A 49 28.52 -8.92 6.56
N GLN A 50 29.52 -8.06 6.71
CA GLN A 50 30.92 -8.48 6.86
C GLN A 50 31.13 -9.33 8.11
N LEU A 51 30.55 -8.92 9.25
CA LEU A 51 30.60 -9.71 10.48
C LEU A 51 29.95 -11.08 10.29
N PHE A 52 28.79 -11.12 9.62
CA PHE A 52 28.11 -12.37 9.28
C PHE A 52 29.03 -13.30 8.47
N ASP A 53 29.67 -12.78 7.42
CA ASP A 53 30.56 -13.58 6.58
C ASP A 53 31.79 -14.09 7.35
N CYS A 54 32.40 -13.25 8.19
CA CYS A 54 33.51 -13.64 9.05
C CYS A 54 33.13 -14.80 10.01
N VAL A 55 31.96 -14.70 10.65
CA VAL A 55 31.48 -15.74 11.58
C VAL A 55 31.19 -17.04 10.83
N VAL A 56 30.49 -16.96 9.70
CA VAL A 56 30.17 -18.13 8.88
C VAL A 56 31.44 -18.80 8.39
N GLU A 57 32.42 -18.04 7.91
CA GLU A 57 33.68 -18.57 7.41
C GLU A 57 34.49 -19.25 8.52
N SER A 58 34.58 -18.61 9.69
CA SER A 58 35.26 -19.17 10.86
C SER A 58 34.61 -20.49 11.31
N ALA A 59 33.27 -20.50 11.47
CA ALA A 59 32.52 -21.70 11.85
C ALA A 59 32.68 -22.83 10.83
N SER A 60 32.68 -22.49 9.53
CA SER A 60 32.86 -23.46 8.46
C SER A 60 34.25 -24.08 8.48
N LYS A 61 35.31 -23.29 8.74
CA LYS A 61 36.67 -23.81 8.86
C LYS A 61 36.85 -24.70 10.10
N GLN A 62 36.22 -24.35 11.21
CA GLN A 62 36.43 -25.04 12.49
C GLN A 62 35.52 -26.27 12.69
N HIS A 63 34.34 -26.30 12.09
CA HIS A 63 33.29 -27.26 12.47
C HIS A 63 32.74 -28.10 11.32
N TRP A 64 33.25 -27.98 10.09
CA TRP A 64 32.76 -28.73 8.94
C TRP A 64 32.74 -30.26 9.14
N ARG A 65 33.75 -30.83 9.83
CA ARG A 65 33.79 -32.27 10.13
C ARG A 65 32.69 -32.72 11.09
N ARG A 66 32.32 -31.86 12.05
CA ARG A 66 31.30 -32.19 13.07
C ARG A 66 29.91 -32.36 12.48
N ILE A 67 29.64 -31.68 11.37
CA ILE A 67 28.36 -31.75 10.65
C ILE A 67 28.39 -32.74 9.47
N GLY A 68 29.48 -33.51 9.32
CA GLY A 68 29.63 -34.51 8.26
C GLY A 68 29.84 -33.95 6.86
N ALA A 69 30.19 -32.67 6.70
CA ALA A 69 30.50 -32.09 5.39
C ALA A 69 31.82 -32.65 4.84
N ARG A 70 31.99 -32.66 3.52
CA ARG A 70 33.22 -33.12 2.85
C ARG A 70 34.29 -32.02 2.79
N SER A 71 33.88 -30.75 2.96
CA SER A 71 34.80 -29.61 3.01
C SER A 71 34.22 -28.42 3.79
N ALA A 72 35.09 -27.50 4.19
CA ALA A 72 34.67 -26.21 4.76
C ALA A 72 33.80 -25.38 3.80
N LYS A 73 34.03 -25.51 2.48
CA LYS A 73 33.23 -24.81 1.47
C LYS A 73 31.79 -25.31 1.45
N GLU A 74 31.59 -26.62 1.57
CA GLU A 74 30.26 -27.24 1.65
C GLU A 74 29.54 -26.86 2.95
N ALA A 75 30.27 -26.82 4.07
CA ALA A 75 29.72 -26.42 5.37
C ALA A 75 29.23 -24.96 5.42
N ARG A 76 29.75 -24.08 4.54
CA ARG A 76 29.41 -22.64 4.54
C ARG A 76 27.91 -22.40 4.42
N SER A 77 27.24 -23.09 3.50
CA SER A 77 25.80 -22.92 3.27
C SER A 77 24.97 -23.33 4.48
N TYR A 78 25.37 -24.40 5.18
CA TYR A 78 24.72 -24.86 6.40
C TYR A 78 24.82 -23.80 7.52
N PHE A 79 26.04 -23.31 7.80
CA PHE A 79 26.25 -22.31 8.85
C PHE A 79 25.62 -20.96 8.51
N ALA A 80 25.68 -20.53 7.24
CA ALA A 80 25.02 -19.32 6.78
C ALA A 80 23.50 -19.37 7.01
N THR A 81 22.86 -20.48 6.65
CA THR A 81 21.42 -20.65 6.80
C THR A 81 21.02 -20.70 8.28
N THR A 82 21.78 -21.43 9.09
CA THR A 82 21.56 -21.54 10.54
C THR A 82 21.71 -20.18 11.23
N LEU A 83 22.75 -19.43 10.89
CA LEU A 83 23.02 -18.12 11.47
C LEU A 83 21.98 -17.09 11.04
N ARG A 84 21.58 -17.06 9.76
CA ARG A 84 20.51 -16.16 9.28
C ARG A 84 19.20 -16.41 10.01
N ARG A 85 18.83 -17.67 10.22
CA ARG A 85 17.62 -18.03 10.98
C ARG A 85 17.71 -17.56 12.43
N ALA A 86 18.83 -17.82 13.10
CA ALA A 86 19.02 -17.43 14.50
C ALA A 86 19.00 -15.91 14.68
N TRP A 87 19.74 -15.18 13.84
CA TRP A 87 19.81 -13.71 13.88
C TRP A 87 18.48 -13.07 13.50
N GLY A 88 17.81 -13.54 12.45
CA GLY A 88 16.51 -13.01 12.04
C GLY A 88 15.46 -13.09 13.15
N VAL A 89 15.39 -14.23 13.85
CA VAL A 89 14.49 -14.39 15.01
C VAL A 89 14.89 -13.45 16.15
N HIS A 90 16.19 -13.29 16.42
CA HIS A 90 16.67 -12.39 17.45
C HIS A 90 16.30 -10.92 17.14
N PHE A 91 16.55 -10.46 15.91
CA PHE A 91 16.23 -9.11 15.47
C PHE A 91 14.72 -8.85 15.54
N ALA A 92 13.88 -9.75 15.02
CA ALA A 92 12.44 -9.62 15.10
C ALA A 92 11.95 -9.47 16.55
N ARG A 93 12.53 -10.26 17.47
CA ARG A 93 12.18 -10.21 18.90
C ARG A 93 12.62 -8.90 19.55
N GLU A 94 13.80 -8.39 19.24
CA GLU A 94 14.28 -7.11 19.77
C GLU A 94 13.50 -5.92 19.17
N PHE A 95 13.11 -5.98 17.89
CA PHE A 95 12.20 -5.02 17.28
C PHE A 95 10.85 -4.98 17.99
N ALA A 96 10.26 -6.15 18.28
CA ALA A 96 9.02 -6.24 19.02
C ALA A 96 9.17 -5.66 20.44
N ARG A 97 10.25 -6.01 21.16
CA ARG A 97 10.55 -5.45 22.49
C ARG A 97 10.71 -3.94 22.46
N HIS A 98 11.44 -3.41 21.46
CA HIS A 98 11.64 -1.98 21.31
C HIS A 98 10.32 -1.25 20.99
N ARG A 99 9.45 -1.82 20.15
CA ARG A 99 8.09 -1.28 19.91
C ARG A 99 7.25 -1.28 21.18
N ILE A 100 7.22 -2.39 21.92
CA ILE A 100 6.48 -2.50 23.19
C ILE A 100 7.00 -1.49 24.23
N ARG A 101 8.32 -1.32 24.35
CA ARG A 101 8.92 -0.32 25.26
C ARG A 101 8.51 1.10 24.92
N ARG A 102 8.36 1.44 23.64
CA ARG A 102 7.83 2.76 23.22
C ARG A 102 6.35 2.95 23.52
N VAL A 103 5.59 1.87 23.66
CA VAL A 103 4.18 1.92 24.09
C VAL A 103 4.05 2.05 25.61
N ALA A 104 5.04 1.57 26.37
CA ALA A 104 5.01 1.51 27.84
C ALA A 104 5.48 2.79 28.58
N GLU A 105 5.93 3.84 27.87
CA GLU A 105 6.12 5.18 28.47
C GLU A 105 4.89 6.04 28.14
N PRO A 106 3.91 6.17 29.06
CA PRO A 106 2.67 6.87 28.79
C PRO A 106 2.90 8.36 28.92
N ARG A 107 3.12 9.03 27.79
CA ARG A 107 2.85 10.46 27.69
C ARG A 107 2.29 10.83 26.33
N TRP A 108 1.30 10.09 25.86
CA TRP A 108 0.50 10.46 24.70
C TRP A 108 -0.95 10.10 24.97
N GLU A 109 -1.84 11.10 24.94
CA GLU A 109 -3.24 10.87 24.61
C GLU A 109 -3.25 10.22 23.22
N MET A 110 -3.30 8.89 23.18
CA MET A 110 -3.39 8.16 21.93
C MET A 110 -4.79 8.38 21.37
N ALA A 111 -4.92 9.36 20.46
CA ALA A 111 -6.06 9.43 19.57
C ALA A 111 -6.06 8.14 18.73
N VAL A 112 -6.92 7.20 19.11
CA VAL A 112 -7.32 6.08 18.25
C VAL A 112 -7.99 6.72 17.04
N ARG A 113 -7.23 6.80 15.94
CA ARG A 113 -7.76 7.24 14.66
C ARG A 113 -8.14 6.00 13.89
N ASP A 114 -9.33 6.04 13.30
CA ASP A 114 -9.68 5.12 12.24
C ASP A 114 -8.62 5.25 11.13
N PHE A 115 -7.77 4.24 11.01
CA PHE A 115 -6.63 4.20 10.09
C PHE A 115 -7.02 3.49 8.79
N GLY A 116 -8.32 3.33 8.49
CA GLY A 116 -8.83 2.63 7.32
C GLY A 116 -7.94 2.76 6.08
N GLN A 117 -7.56 1.62 5.49
CA GLN A 117 -6.75 1.58 4.29
C GLN A 117 -7.51 2.28 3.15
N LYS A 118 -6.87 3.24 2.51
CA LYS A 118 -7.45 3.98 1.37
C LYS A 118 -7.09 3.27 0.07
N VAL A 119 -8.08 3.07 -0.79
CA VAL A 119 -7.88 2.61 -2.17
C VAL A 119 -7.89 3.84 -3.07
N ASP A 120 -6.87 3.95 -3.92
CA ASP A 120 -6.81 4.97 -4.97
C ASP A 120 -7.78 4.60 -6.10
N VAL A 121 -8.80 5.44 -6.32
CA VAL A 121 -9.87 5.22 -7.31
C VAL A 121 -9.31 5.17 -8.72
N CYS A 122 -8.42 6.09 -9.08
CA CYS A 122 -7.75 6.12 -10.38
C CYS A 122 -6.94 4.83 -10.62
N ARG A 123 -6.23 4.35 -9.60
CA ARG A 123 -5.51 3.08 -9.68
C ARG A 123 -6.47 1.92 -9.90
N ARG A 124 -7.60 1.91 -9.20
CA ARG A 124 -8.60 0.85 -9.32
C ARG A 124 -9.24 0.82 -10.71
N ILE A 125 -9.60 1.98 -11.26
CA ILE A 125 -10.11 2.11 -12.64
C ILE A 125 -9.08 1.57 -13.63
N LYS A 126 -7.80 1.97 -13.51
CA LYS A 126 -6.72 1.45 -14.36
C LYS A 126 -6.59 -0.07 -14.30
N GLU A 127 -6.76 -0.68 -13.13
CA GLU A 127 -6.74 -2.13 -12.99
C GLU A 127 -7.95 -2.80 -13.64
N VAL A 128 -9.13 -2.17 -13.59
CA VAL A 128 -10.34 -2.64 -14.27
C VAL A 128 -10.13 -2.58 -15.79
N LEU A 129 -9.72 -1.42 -16.33
CA LEU A 129 -9.55 -1.19 -17.76
C LEU A 129 -8.56 -2.15 -18.43
N LYS A 130 -7.57 -2.69 -17.70
CA LYS A 130 -6.66 -3.72 -18.23
C LYS A 130 -7.36 -4.99 -18.70
N ASN A 131 -8.55 -5.28 -18.18
CA ASN A 131 -9.33 -6.47 -18.55
C ASN A 131 -10.41 -6.15 -19.59
N TYR A 132 -10.50 -4.90 -20.06
CA TYR A 132 -11.45 -4.46 -21.06
C TYR A 132 -10.71 -4.18 -22.37
N GLU A 133 -11.14 -4.84 -23.44
CA GLU A 133 -10.60 -4.58 -24.78
C GLU A 133 -11.11 -3.23 -25.30
N GLU A 134 -10.34 -2.59 -26.19
CA GLU A 134 -10.79 -1.42 -26.94
C GLU A 134 -12.09 -1.77 -27.70
N GLY A 135 -13.13 -0.95 -27.52
CA GLY A 135 -14.46 -1.20 -28.10
C GLY A 135 -15.43 -2.00 -27.23
N SER A 136 -15.03 -2.39 -26.01
CA SER A 136 -15.94 -2.97 -25.01
C SER A 136 -17.02 -2.00 -24.51
N LEU A 137 -16.77 -0.69 -24.57
CA LEU A 137 -17.67 0.38 -24.14
C LEU A 137 -19.13 0.16 -24.58
N LEU A 138 -19.38 0.11 -25.89
CA LEU A 138 -20.75 0.03 -26.41
C LEU A 138 -21.43 -1.29 -26.02
N LYS A 139 -20.67 -2.40 -25.93
CA LYS A 139 -21.21 -3.69 -25.51
C LYS A 139 -21.68 -3.63 -24.05
N GLU A 140 -20.89 -3.00 -23.17
CA GLU A 140 -21.26 -2.81 -21.77
C GLU A 140 -22.45 -1.86 -21.61
N MET A 141 -22.53 -0.80 -22.41
CA MET A 141 -23.69 0.12 -22.36
C MET A 141 -24.98 -0.56 -22.83
N VAL A 142 -24.91 -1.38 -23.88
CA VAL A 142 -26.06 -2.19 -24.35
C VAL A 142 -26.47 -3.21 -23.28
N GLN A 143 -25.50 -3.90 -22.65
CA GLN A 143 -25.81 -4.83 -21.56
C GLN A 143 -26.44 -4.13 -20.36
N ASN A 144 -25.98 -2.93 -20.00
CA ASN A 144 -26.59 -2.14 -18.92
C ASN A 144 -28.04 -1.78 -19.24
N ALA A 145 -28.34 -1.43 -20.50
CA ALA A 145 -29.70 -1.14 -20.94
C ALA A 145 -30.58 -2.40 -20.86
N ASP A 146 -30.08 -3.56 -21.31
CA ASP A 146 -30.78 -4.85 -21.23
C ASP A 146 -31.04 -5.27 -19.77
N ASP A 147 -30.04 -5.18 -18.89
CA ASP A 147 -30.15 -5.48 -17.45
C ASP A 147 -31.12 -4.53 -16.70
N ALA A 148 -31.37 -3.35 -17.27
CA ALA A 148 -32.35 -2.37 -16.80
C ALA A 148 -33.76 -2.60 -17.40
N GLY A 149 -33.89 -3.49 -18.38
CA GLY A 149 -35.14 -3.77 -19.08
C GLY A 149 -35.53 -2.72 -20.11
N ALA A 150 -34.56 -1.99 -20.67
CA ALA A 150 -34.78 -1.02 -21.72
C ALA A 150 -35.31 -1.68 -23.00
N SER A 151 -36.20 -1.00 -23.71
CA SER A 151 -36.69 -1.40 -25.02
C SER A 151 -36.02 -0.63 -26.17
N VAL A 152 -35.39 0.50 -25.84
CA VAL A 152 -34.69 1.39 -26.77
C VAL A 152 -33.26 1.61 -26.27
N PHE A 153 -32.31 1.57 -27.21
CA PHE A 153 -30.93 1.98 -26.97
C PHE A 153 -30.41 2.76 -28.17
N ASP A 154 -30.03 4.02 -27.94
CA ASP A 154 -29.51 4.93 -28.96
C ASP A 154 -28.05 5.28 -28.69
N VAL A 155 -27.30 5.48 -29.77
CA VAL A 155 -25.91 5.95 -29.74
C VAL A 155 -25.81 7.18 -30.63
N LEU A 156 -25.31 8.28 -30.08
CA LEU A 156 -25.11 9.54 -30.77
C LEU A 156 -23.68 10.02 -30.57
N LEU A 157 -22.97 10.25 -31.67
CA LEU A 157 -21.73 11.02 -31.65
C LEU A 157 -22.09 12.50 -31.85
N ASP A 158 -22.11 13.25 -30.75
CA ASP A 158 -22.35 14.69 -30.77
C ASP A 158 -21.01 15.41 -31.00
N LEU A 159 -20.88 16.09 -32.13
CA LEU A 159 -19.67 16.82 -32.51
C LEU A 159 -19.73 18.31 -32.19
N ARG A 160 -20.76 18.76 -31.46
CA ARG A 160 -20.92 20.16 -31.08
C ARG A 160 -19.91 20.56 -30.00
N THR A 161 -19.65 21.87 -29.93
CA THR A 161 -18.90 22.50 -28.84
C THR A 161 -19.77 23.55 -28.18
N HIS A 162 -19.80 23.55 -26.86
CA HIS A 162 -20.63 24.40 -26.02
C HIS A 162 -19.81 25.50 -25.35
N GLY A 163 -20.49 26.56 -24.92
CA GLY A 163 -19.86 27.62 -24.12
C GLY A 163 -19.39 27.11 -22.76
N SER A 164 -18.39 27.78 -22.21
CA SER A 164 -17.76 27.44 -20.92
C SER A 164 -17.82 28.58 -19.88
N SER A 165 -18.58 29.64 -20.16
CA SER A 165 -18.66 30.85 -19.32
C SER A 165 -19.58 30.70 -18.10
N GLU A 166 -20.62 29.86 -18.19
CA GLU A 166 -21.64 29.69 -17.14
C GLU A 166 -21.84 28.20 -16.85
N LEU A 167 -20.87 27.58 -16.18
CA LEU A 167 -20.91 26.15 -15.84
C LEU A 167 -21.31 25.96 -14.37
N ALA A 168 -22.21 25.00 -14.13
CA ALA A 168 -22.56 24.57 -12.78
C ALA A 168 -21.34 24.01 -12.03
N LEU A 169 -20.40 23.40 -12.77
CA LEU A 169 -19.11 22.93 -12.28
C LEU A 169 -18.00 23.65 -13.07
N PRO A 170 -17.39 24.71 -12.53
CA PRO A 170 -16.37 25.47 -13.26
C PRO A 170 -15.17 24.63 -13.73
N GLY A 171 -14.85 23.55 -13.02
CA GLY A 171 -13.79 22.61 -13.40
C GLY A 171 -14.05 21.87 -14.72
N THR A 172 -15.29 21.85 -15.23
CA THR A 172 -15.65 21.03 -16.40
C THR A 172 -15.50 21.75 -17.74
N ALA A 173 -14.89 22.93 -17.77
CA ALA A 173 -14.75 23.73 -19.00
C ALA A 173 -14.09 23.00 -20.17
N ALA A 174 -13.11 22.12 -19.88
CA ALA A 174 -12.43 21.31 -20.89
C ALA A 174 -13.34 20.23 -21.53
N PHE A 175 -14.46 19.90 -20.89
CA PHE A 175 -15.38 18.82 -21.30
C PHE A 175 -16.61 19.34 -22.06
N GLN A 176 -16.60 20.61 -22.50
CA GLN A 176 -17.68 21.22 -23.28
C GLN A 176 -17.58 20.95 -24.80
N GLY A 177 -16.73 20.02 -25.22
CA GLY A 177 -16.51 19.66 -26.63
C GLY A 177 -17.37 18.47 -27.10
N PRO A 178 -16.95 17.83 -28.21
CA PRO A 178 -17.60 16.63 -28.72
C PRO A 178 -17.75 15.52 -27.68
N ALA A 179 -18.88 14.80 -27.72
CA ALA A 179 -19.21 13.75 -26.77
C ALA A 179 -19.84 12.54 -27.46
N LEU A 180 -19.55 11.35 -26.92
CA LEU A 180 -20.30 10.15 -27.23
C LEU A 180 -21.45 10.01 -26.23
N VAL A 181 -22.67 10.13 -26.71
CA VAL A 181 -23.90 10.04 -25.91
C VAL A 181 -24.55 8.69 -26.16
N THR A 182 -24.89 8.00 -25.07
CA THR A 182 -25.72 6.79 -25.12
C THR A 182 -27.01 7.04 -24.36
N HIS A 183 -28.13 6.61 -24.92
CA HIS A 183 -29.46 6.78 -24.33
C HIS A 183 -30.16 5.43 -24.28
N ASN A 184 -30.93 5.20 -23.22
CA ASN A 184 -31.88 4.10 -23.13
C ASN A 184 -33.13 4.58 -22.38
N ASP A 185 -34.26 3.93 -22.65
CA ASP A 185 -35.58 4.30 -22.09
C ASP A 185 -35.85 3.70 -20.69
N ALA A 186 -34.87 3.01 -20.10
CA ALA A 186 -34.94 2.59 -18.71
C ALA A 186 -34.40 3.68 -17.77
N VAL A 187 -34.79 3.58 -16.50
CA VAL A 187 -34.48 4.57 -15.48
C VAL A 187 -33.76 3.88 -14.33
N PHE A 188 -32.61 4.41 -13.91
CA PHE A 188 -31.86 3.88 -12.76
C PHE A 188 -32.76 3.79 -11.52
N ALA A 189 -32.72 2.68 -10.78
CA ALA A 189 -33.24 2.61 -9.41
C ALA A 189 -32.20 3.10 -8.39
N ASP A 190 -32.60 3.31 -7.13
CA ASP A 190 -31.67 3.78 -6.08
C ASP A 190 -30.54 2.77 -5.85
N SER A 191 -30.83 1.47 -5.95
CA SER A 191 -29.82 0.41 -5.90
C SER A 191 -28.80 0.50 -7.03
N ASP A 192 -29.18 1.01 -8.20
CA ASP A 192 -28.27 1.16 -9.34
C ASP A 192 -27.33 2.36 -9.11
N LEU A 193 -27.85 3.45 -8.52
CA LEU A 193 -27.06 4.62 -8.11
C LEU A 193 -26.08 4.31 -6.98
N GLU A 194 -26.44 3.43 -6.05
CA GLU A 194 -25.52 2.95 -5.01
C GLU A 194 -24.44 2.03 -5.62
N SER A 195 -24.85 1.17 -6.56
CA SER A 195 -23.94 0.20 -7.18
C SER A 195 -22.90 0.85 -8.10
N ILE A 196 -23.28 1.90 -8.84
CA ILE A 196 -22.35 2.59 -9.76
C ILE A 196 -21.24 3.33 -9.02
N GLN A 197 -21.46 3.71 -7.75
CA GLN A 197 -20.43 4.31 -6.89
C GLN A 197 -19.39 3.30 -6.40
N GLN A 198 -19.73 2.00 -6.37
CA GLN A 198 -18.87 0.95 -5.83
C GLN A 198 -17.99 0.31 -6.92
N ILE A 199 -16.87 0.96 -7.24
CA ILE A 199 -15.91 0.43 -8.23
C ILE A 199 -15.27 -0.88 -7.71
N GLY A 200 -15.82 -2.02 -8.16
CA GLY A 200 -15.38 -3.35 -7.76
C GLY A 200 -15.90 -3.83 -6.40
N GLY A 201 -16.87 -3.14 -5.81
CA GLY A 201 -17.61 -3.59 -4.62
C GLY A 201 -18.76 -4.49 -5.05
N SER A 202 -18.49 -5.77 -5.29
CA SER A 202 -19.55 -6.72 -5.60
C SER A 202 -20.45 -6.95 -4.37
N GLN A 203 -21.59 -6.28 -4.28
CA GLN A 203 -22.69 -6.65 -3.37
C GLN A 203 -23.44 -7.90 -3.86
N LYS A 204 -22.75 -8.98 -4.25
CA LYS A 204 -23.43 -10.24 -4.65
C LYS A 204 -22.64 -11.48 -4.23
N ALA A 205 -22.24 -11.54 -2.97
CA ALA A 205 -21.76 -12.80 -2.38
C ALA A 205 -22.91 -13.79 -2.04
N GLY A 206 -24.19 -13.49 -2.36
CA GLY A 206 -25.30 -14.34 -1.90
C GLY A 206 -26.64 -14.33 -2.64
N SER A 207 -26.84 -13.59 -3.74
CA SER A 207 -28.14 -13.62 -4.46
C SER A 207 -28.02 -14.25 -5.85
N ARG A 208 -28.91 -15.22 -6.12
CA ARG A 208 -29.20 -15.79 -7.44
C ARG A 208 -29.86 -14.75 -8.34
N SER A 209 -29.12 -13.71 -8.70
CA SER A 209 -29.56 -12.69 -9.65
C SER A 209 -29.23 -13.16 -11.07
N THR A 210 -30.25 -13.25 -11.93
CA THR A 210 -30.14 -13.48 -13.38
C THR A 210 -29.46 -12.35 -14.14
N LYS A 211 -29.22 -11.19 -13.51
CA LYS A 211 -28.44 -10.09 -14.09
C LYS A 211 -26.96 -10.51 -14.20
N THR A 212 -26.47 -10.63 -15.42
CA THR A 212 -25.15 -11.17 -15.77
C THR A 212 -23.98 -10.22 -15.52
N GLY A 213 -24.25 -8.93 -15.27
CA GLY A 213 -23.21 -7.91 -15.04
C GLY A 213 -22.64 -7.88 -13.61
N ARG A 214 -21.32 -7.70 -13.50
CA ARG A 214 -20.68 -7.13 -12.30
C ARG A 214 -21.02 -5.64 -12.25
N PHE A 215 -22.08 -5.30 -11.53
CA PHE A 215 -22.54 -3.92 -11.33
C PHE A 215 -21.37 -2.99 -10.93
N GLY A 216 -21.25 -1.85 -11.61
CA GLY A 216 -20.20 -0.84 -11.41
C GLY A 216 -18.90 -1.06 -12.19
N VAL A 217 -18.63 -2.28 -12.68
CA VAL A 217 -17.39 -2.57 -13.46
C VAL A 217 -17.57 -2.24 -14.95
N GLY A 218 -18.73 -2.57 -15.53
CA GLY A 218 -19.03 -2.29 -16.93
C GLY A 218 -19.05 -0.80 -17.26
N PHE A 219 -19.55 0.04 -16.34
CA PHE A 219 -19.52 1.49 -16.49
C PHE A 219 -18.09 2.06 -16.49
N CYS A 220 -17.13 1.38 -15.86
CA CYS A 220 -15.73 1.84 -15.90
C CYS A 220 -15.18 1.85 -17.34
N SER A 221 -15.75 1.10 -18.28
CA SER A 221 -15.34 1.14 -19.69
C SER A 221 -15.48 2.55 -20.32
N CYS A 222 -16.32 3.43 -19.77
CA CYS A 222 -16.43 4.84 -20.16
C CYS A 222 -15.10 5.60 -20.05
N TYR A 223 -14.23 5.19 -19.14
CA TYR A 223 -12.90 5.77 -18.97
C TYR A 223 -11.91 5.45 -20.11
N HIS A 224 -12.30 4.63 -21.09
CA HIS A 224 -11.56 4.54 -22.36
C HIS A 224 -11.83 5.73 -23.30
N ALA A 225 -12.97 6.41 -23.15
CA ALA A 225 -13.40 7.47 -24.05
C ALA A 225 -13.36 8.86 -23.41
N THR A 226 -13.50 8.96 -22.09
CA THR A 226 -13.53 10.24 -21.36
C THR A 226 -12.99 10.10 -19.94
N ASP A 227 -12.31 11.13 -19.44
CA ASP A 227 -11.90 11.21 -18.04
C ASP A 227 -13.03 11.65 -17.10
N LEU A 228 -14.16 12.13 -17.65
CA LEU A 228 -15.29 12.67 -16.90
C LEU A 228 -16.62 12.12 -17.42
N PRO A 229 -16.88 10.80 -17.27
CA PRO A 229 -18.16 10.24 -17.64
C PRO A 229 -19.27 10.82 -16.77
N SER A 230 -20.39 11.10 -17.41
CA SER A 230 -21.58 11.65 -16.76
C SER A 230 -22.83 10.95 -17.25
N PHE A 231 -23.87 10.96 -16.42
CA PHE A 231 -25.17 10.45 -16.80
C PHE A 231 -26.29 11.29 -16.19
N LEU A 232 -27.42 11.31 -16.88
CA LEU A 232 -28.66 11.90 -16.41
C LEU A 232 -29.70 10.78 -16.27
N SER A 233 -30.30 10.65 -15.10
CA SER A 233 -31.39 9.71 -14.87
C SER A 233 -32.30 10.27 -13.79
N ARG A 234 -33.63 10.25 -14.03
CA ARG A 234 -34.61 10.95 -13.19
C ARG A 234 -34.22 12.42 -13.04
N ASP A 235 -34.13 12.89 -11.80
CA ASP A 235 -33.76 14.26 -11.44
C ASP A 235 -32.26 14.39 -11.09
N PHE A 236 -31.45 13.36 -11.38
CA PHE A 236 -30.03 13.32 -11.02
C PHE A 236 -29.13 13.48 -12.25
N LEU A 237 -28.37 14.57 -12.28
CA LEU A 237 -27.15 14.68 -13.09
C LEU A 237 -25.97 14.23 -12.23
N VAL A 238 -25.29 13.18 -12.66
CA VAL A 238 -24.12 12.64 -11.96
C VAL A 238 -22.89 12.80 -12.84
N VAL A 239 -21.84 13.35 -12.26
CA VAL A 239 -20.53 13.53 -12.89
C VAL A 239 -19.51 12.74 -12.08
N LEU A 240 -18.84 11.78 -12.71
CA LEU A 240 -17.91 10.88 -12.04
C LEU A 240 -16.48 11.32 -12.29
N ASP A 241 -15.96 12.14 -11.37
CA ASP A 241 -14.58 12.63 -11.38
C ASP A 241 -13.70 11.75 -10.48
N PRO A 242 -12.92 10.80 -11.05
CA PRO A 242 -12.03 9.96 -10.25
C PRO A 242 -10.79 10.73 -9.75
N HIS A 243 -10.49 11.90 -10.34
CA HIS A 243 -9.35 12.73 -9.98
C HIS A 243 -9.66 13.72 -8.84
N CYS A 244 -10.93 13.90 -8.49
CA CYS A 244 -11.40 14.89 -7.51
C CYS A 244 -10.81 16.29 -7.77
N ALA A 245 -10.74 16.68 -9.03
CA ALA A 245 -10.07 17.89 -9.50
C ALA A 245 -11.05 18.94 -10.07
N HIS A 246 -12.34 18.62 -10.23
CA HIS A 246 -13.32 19.43 -10.95
C HIS A 246 -14.53 19.86 -10.13
#